data_AF-A0A366RIT4-F1
#
_entry.id   AF-A0A366RIT4-F1
#
_cell.length_a   1.000
_cell.length_b   1.000
_cell.length_c   1.000
_cell.angle_alpha   90.00
_cell.angle_beta   90.00
_cell.angle_gamma   90.00
#
_symmetry.space_group_name_H-M   'P 1'
#
loop_
_entity.id
_entity.type
_entity.pdbx_description
1 polymer ?
#
loop_
_entity_poly.entity_id
_entity_poly.type
_entity_poly.pdbx_seq_one_letter_code
_entity_poly.pdbx_strand_id
1 'polypeptide(L)'
;MTVTKLRHYNFGVEIEAVVKPYGPVESFTNVDWYRQLAQKLRNRDIAAVHDDCSKYSKHPEYYGGKWFVTRDGSLKRERPMVCMEVVSPRLDTKQPVSRILGDFWEAMRVHFSPQRDISCGGHVHVTPVSSHNKFSLRSLKKIAFASAVYEEFVAAVLPRVRRENQYCRPNSQSTGSGLHETLMAYGRSKNTLMKVAADIKSKTSERDLCYYMQGNRYVLWNFANIFPNPKTGKCTGTVEFRGGNQFLSTNGTLAWVAFVMGFITLALEEDLINTLTTFTSSHDPKFQARLESWWKRIRQAAKASKLSRFLPEEYIAMNTR
;
A
#
# COMPACT_ATOMS: atom_id res chain seq x y z
N MET A 1 18.11 -2.53 25.64
CA MET A 1 16.65 -2.60 25.44
C MET A 1 16.36 -3.56 24.30
N THR A 2 15.77 -4.71 24.61
CA THR A 2 15.34 -5.73 23.64
C THR A 2 14.25 -5.14 22.74
N VAL A 3 14.50 -5.05 21.44
CA VAL A 3 13.47 -4.68 20.47
C VAL A 3 12.47 -5.83 20.43
N THR A 4 11.31 -5.65 21.05
CA THR A 4 10.19 -6.57 20.88
C THR A 4 9.85 -6.63 19.41
N LYS A 5 10.12 -7.78 18.80
CA LYS A 5 9.83 -8.07 17.40
C LYS A 5 8.33 -7.85 17.18
N LEU A 6 7.95 -6.89 16.34
CA LEU A 6 6.56 -6.67 15.95
C LEU A 6 6.09 -7.91 15.18
N ARG A 7 5.21 -8.70 15.80
CA ARG A 7 4.66 -9.94 15.22
C ARG A 7 3.31 -9.72 14.53
N HIS A 8 2.65 -8.60 14.80
CA HIS A 8 1.29 -8.35 14.36
C HIS A 8 1.13 -6.90 13.89
N TYR A 9 0.33 -6.75 12.86
CA TYR A 9 0.00 -5.46 12.26
C TYR A 9 -1.52 -5.37 12.09
N ASN A 10 -2.05 -4.16 12.18
CA ASN A 10 -3.32 -3.89 11.53
C ASN A 10 -3.05 -3.44 10.09
N PHE A 11 -3.99 -3.72 9.21
CA PHE A 11 -3.94 -3.25 7.85
C PHE A 11 -5.32 -2.94 7.28
N GLY A 12 -5.35 -2.15 6.23
CA GLY A 12 -6.50 -1.98 5.35
C GLY A 12 -6.06 -2.05 3.90
N VAL A 13 -6.99 -2.39 3.01
CA VAL A 13 -6.76 -2.38 1.57
C VAL A 13 -7.75 -1.47 0.87
N GLU A 14 -7.26 -0.73 -0.12
CA GLU A 14 -8.10 -0.02 -1.10
C GLU A 14 -7.97 -0.77 -2.43
N ILE A 15 -9.11 -1.16 -3.00
CA ILE A 15 -9.20 -1.94 -4.24
C ILE A 15 -9.80 -1.05 -5.30
N GLU A 16 -8.99 -0.57 -6.23
CA GLU A 16 -9.48 0.10 -7.43
C GLU A 16 -9.91 -0.99 -8.42
N ALA A 17 -11.17 -0.96 -8.86
CA ALA A 17 -11.74 -2.02 -9.69
C ALA A 17 -12.54 -1.45 -10.87
N VAL A 18 -12.25 -1.98 -12.06
CA VAL A 18 -13.13 -1.94 -13.22
C VAL A 18 -13.82 -3.29 -13.29
N VAL A 19 -15.14 -3.29 -13.29
CA VAL A 19 -15.92 -4.53 -13.26
C VAL A 19 -17.05 -4.49 -14.30
N LYS A 20 -17.36 -5.65 -14.88
CA LYS A 20 -18.52 -5.83 -15.74
C LYS A 20 -19.65 -6.47 -14.93
N PRO A 21 -20.78 -5.80 -14.70
CA PRO A 21 -21.93 -6.39 -14.00
C PRO A 21 -22.58 -7.49 -14.84
N TYR A 22 -23.18 -8.49 -14.18
CA TYR A 22 -23.96 -9.54 -14.85
C TYR A 22 -25.44 -9.17 -15.10
N GLY A 23 -25.93 -8.09 -14.51
CA GLY A 23 -27.33 -7.65 -14.62
C GLY A 23 -27.60 -6.61 -15.73
N PRO A 24 -28.86 -6.14 -15.86
CA PRO A 24 -29.26 -5.20 -16.91
C PRO A 24 -28.61 -3.83 -16.70
N VAL A 25 -27.64 -3.50 -17.56
CA VAL A 25 -26.75 -2.34 -17.36
C VAL A 25 -27.40 -1.01 -17.70
N GLU A 26 -28.44 -1.04 -18.52
CA GLU A 26 -29.16 0.16 -18.97
C GLU A 26 -30.01 0.79 -17.86
N SER A 27 -30.49 -0.02 -16.92
CA SER A 27 -31.40 0.43 -15.85
C SER A 27 -30.69 0.86 -14.56
N PHE A 28 -29.37 0.69 -14.46
CA PHE A 28 -28.62 0.90 -13.22
C PHE A 28 -27.58 2.01 -13.38
N THR A 29 -27.53 2.93 -12.42
CA THR A 29 -26.42 3.87 -12.25
C THR A 29 -25.23 3.20 -11.56
N ASN A 30 -24.06 3.85 -11.56
CA ASN A 30 -22.91 3.36 -10.78
C ASN A 30 -23.22 3.27 -9.28
N VAL A 31 -24.00 4.22 -8.74
CA VAL A 31 -24.43 4.18 -7.32
C VAL A 31 -25.28 2.94 -7.05
N ASP A 32 -26.17 2.57 -7.98
CA ASP A 32 -26.98 1.36 -7.83
C ASP A 32 -26.08 0.11 -7.81
N TRP A 33 -25.05 0.07 -8.63
CA TRP A 33 -24.06 -1.03 -8.59
C TRP A 33 -23.25 -1.04 -7.30
N TYR A 34 -22.87 0.11 -6.75
CA TYR A 34 -22.20 0.17 -5.45
C TYR A 34 -23.11 -0.33 -4.33
N ARG A 35 -24.39 0.07 -4.36
CA ARG A 35 -25.43 -0.41 -3.44
C ARG A 35 -25.58 -1.92 -3.53
N GLN A 36 -25.58 -2.47 -4.74
CA GLN A 36 -25.65 -3.92 -4.94
C GLN A 36 -24.45 -4.64 -4.32
N LEU A 37 -23.21 -4.19 -4.56
CA LEU A 37 -22.04 -4.82 -3.92
C LEU A 37 -22.13 -4.77 -2.39
N ALA A 38 -22.46 -3.61 -1.83
CA ALA A 38 -22.62 -3.46 -0.39
C ALA A 38 -23.75 -4.37 0.16
N GLN A 39 -24.85 -4.53 -0.57
CA GLN A 39 -25.92 -5.46 -0.20
C GLN A 39 -25.44 -6.93 -0.26
N LYS A 40 -24.65 -7.33 -1.26
CA LYS A 40 -24.11 -8.70 -1.35
C LYS A 40 -23.14 -9.04 -0.24
N LEU A 41 -22.41 -8.04 0.27
CA LEU A 41 -21.61 -8.18 1.49
C LEU A 41 -22.51 -8.34 2.72
N ARG A 42 -23.53 -7.48 2.88
CA ARG A 42 -24.48 -7.58 4.01
C ARG A 42 -25.26 -8.91 4.04
N ASN A 43 -25.60 -9.46 2.88
CA ASN A 43 -26.24 -10.79 2.79
C ASN A 43 -25.34 -11.94 3.27
N ARG A 44 -24.05 -11.68 3.50
CA ARG A 44 -23.06 -12.60 4.06
C ARG A 44 -22.66 -12.21 5.48
N ASP A 45 -23.48 -11.39 6.15
CA ASP A 45 -23.19 -10.83 7.48
C ASP A 45 -21.91 -9.97 7.54
N ILE A 46 -21.49 -9.41 6.41
CA ILE A 46 -20.35 -8.49 6.32
C ILE A 46 -20.88 -7.05 6.32
N ALA A 47 -20.50 -6.29 7.35
CA ALA A 47 -20.84 -4.87 7.43
C ALA A 47 -20.25 -4.10 6.23
N ALA A 48 -21.12 -3.47 5.44
CA ALA A 48 -20.74 -2.73 4.25
C ALA A 48 -21.69 -1.54 4.00
N VAL A 49 -21.13 -0.44 3.52
CA VAL A 49 -21.84 0.76 3.08
C VAL A 49 -21.36 1.19 1.70
N HIS A 50 -22.11 2.06 1.05
CA HIS A 50 -21.79 2.61 -0.26
C HIS A 50 -21.91 4.13 -0.23
N ASP A 51 -21.22 4.78 -1.16
CA ASP A 51 -21.32 6.22 -1.41
C ASP A 51 -22.46 6.52 -2.39
N ASP A 52 -23.15 7.64 -2.18
CA ASP A 52 -24.21 8.15 -3.06
C ASP A 52 -23.65 9.02 -4.22
N CYS A 53 -22.33 8.99 -4.43
CA CYS A 53 -21.60 9.72 -5.50
C CYS A 53 -21.68 11.26 -5.45
N SER A 54 -22.08 11.86 -4.32
CA SER A 54 -22.28 13.33 -4.28
C SER A 54 -20.99 14.14 -4.42
N LYS A 55 -19.83 13.60 -4.00
CA LYS A 55 -18.45 14.09 -4.19
C LYS A 55 -17.46 13.03 -3.68
N TYR A 56 -16.26 12.90 -4.27
CA TYR A 56 -15.18 12.07 -3.68
C TYR A 56 -14.93 12.55 -2.25
N SER A 57 -15.25 11.68 -1.30
CA SER A 57 -15.23 12.01 0.13
C SER A 57 -14.51 10.90 0.87
N LYS A 58 -13.55 11.27 1.71
CA LYS A 58 -12.91 10.33 2.62
C LYS A 58 -13.86 10.07 3.78
N HIS A 59 -14.09 8.80 4.10
CA HIS A 59 -14.93 8.40 5.23
C HIS A 59 -14.15 7.59 6.30
N PRO A 60 -13.25 8.24 7.07
CA PRO A 60 -12.47 7.55 8.10
C PRO A 60 -13.31 6.80 9.14
N GLU A 61 -14.53 7.25 9.39
CA GLU A 61 -15.49 6.62 10.28
C GLU A 61 -15.89 5.19 9.86
N TYR A 62 -15.72 4.82 8.59
CA TYR A 62 -16.05 3.47 8.12
C TYR A 62 -14.91 2.47 8.37
N TYR A 63 -13.68 2.94 8.50
CA TYR A 63 -12.51 2.08 8.73
C TYR A 63 -12.58 1.31 10.06
N GLY A 64 -13.43 1.76 10.98
CA GLY A 64 -13.66 1.13 12.28
C GLY A 64 -14.43 -0.20 12.26
N GLY A 65 -14.96 -0.65 11.10
CA GLY A 65 -15.59 -1.97 11.06
C GLY A 65 -16.44 -2.31 9.85
N LYS A 66 -16.50 -1.48 8.79
CA LYS A 66 -17.30 -1.78 7.60
C LYS A 66 -16.51 -1.59 6.31
N TRP A 67 -16.83 -2.39 5.29
CA TRP A 67 -16.39 -2.15 3.92
C TRP A 67 -17.10 -0.91 3.36
N PHE A 68 -16.40 -0.17 2.53
CA PHE A 68 -16.92 1.02 1.89
C PHE A 68 -16.73 0.96 0.38
N VAL A 69 -17.83 0.98 -0.36
CA VAL A 69 -17.82 1.01 -1.83
C VAL A 69 -18.04 2.45 -2.28
N THR A 70 -17.08 3.02 -2.99
CA THR A 70 -17.12 4.40 -3.45
C THR A 70 -16.63 4.53 -4.89
N ARG A 71 -16.69 5.76 -5.41
CA ARG A 71 -16.16 6.12 -6.71
C ARG A 71 -14.66 6.40 -6.62
N ASP A 72 -13.91 5.79 -7.53
CA ASP A 72 -12.57 6.28 -7.85
C ASP A 72 -12.65 7.40 -8.90
N GLY A 73 -12.05 8.56 -8.63
CA GLY A 73 -12.07 9.71 -9.54
C GLY A 73 -11.14 9.56 -10.75
N SER A 74 -10.13 8.70 -10.66
CA SER A 74 -9.14 8.42 -11.70
C SER A 74 -9.58 7.32 -12.66
N LEU A 75 -10.48 6.43 -12.24
CA LEU A 75 -11.05 5.39 -13.11
C LEU A 75 -12.25 5.90 -13.91
N LYS A 76 -12.19 5.74 -15.24
CA LYS A 76 -13.28 6.07 -16.16
C LYS A 76 -13.34 5.05 -17.28
N ARG A 77 -14.48 4.36 -17.41
CA ARG A 77 -14.76 3.44 -18.51
C ARG A 77 -16.15 3.69 -19.04
N GLU A 78 -16.34 3.40 -20.32
CA GLU A 78 -17.65 3.42 -20.93
C GLU A 78 -18.53 2.30 -20.36
N ARG A 79 -19.84 2.53 -20.35
CA ARG A 79 -20.81 1.48 -20.03
C ARG A 79 -20.62 0.33 -21.04
N PRO A 80 -20.74 -0.94 -20.62
CA PRO A 80 -21.34 -1.40 -19.37
C PRO A 80 -20.41 -1.48 -18.15
N MET A 81 -19.16 -1.00 -18.25
CA MET A 81 -18.21 -1.13 -17.15
C MET A 81 -18.56 -0.20 -15.98
N VAL A 82 -18.39 -0.73 -14.76
CA VAL A 82 -18.54 0.01 -13.51
C VAL A 82 -17.15 0.19 -12.91
N CYS A 83 -16.77 1.43 -12.64
CA CYS A 83 -15.52 1.78 -11.97
C CYS A 83 -15.82 2.06 -10.50
N MET A 84 -15.05 1.49 -9.57
CA MET A 84 -15.23 1.70 -8.13
C MET A 84 -13.89 1.63 -7.38
N GLU A 85 -13.84 2.27 -6.22
CA GLU A 85 -12.85 2.00 -5.17
C GLU A 85 -13.58 1.27 -4.05
N VAL A 86 -13.00 0.18 -3.55
CA VAL A 86 -13.55 -0.57 -2.42
C VAL A 86 -12.54 -0.60 -1.29
N VAL A 87 -12.89 0.02 -0.18
CA VAL A 87 -12.01 0.17 0.98
C VAL A 87 -12.42 -0.81 2.07
N SER A 88 -11.46 -1.60 2.56
CA SER A 88 -11.69 -2.55 3.62
C SER A 88 -11.85 -1.87 4.99
N PRO A 89 -12.52 -2.53 5.95
CA PRO A 89 -12.32 -2.17 7.35
C PRO A 89 -10.85 -2.40 7.76
N ARG A 90 -10.47 -1.89 8.94
CA ARG A 90 -9.22 -2.26 9.58
C ARG A 90 -9.25 -3.75 9.96
N LEU A 91 -8.35 -4.51 9.37
CA LEU A 91 -8.10 -5.92 9.65
C LEU A 91 -6.87 -6.07 10.55
N ASP A 92 -6.79 -7.17 11.30
CA ASP A 92 -5.63 -7.56 12.12
C ASP A 92 -5.08 -8.90 11.62
N THR A 93 -3.75 -9.07 11.56
CA THR A 93 -3.12 -10.33 11.12
C THR A 93 -3.43 -11.55 11.99
N LYS A 94 -4.03 -11.38 13.17
CA LYS A 94 -4.57 -12.46 14.02
C LYS A 94 -5.94 -12.95 13.58
N GLN A 95 -6.68 -12.16 12.82
CA GLN A 95 -7.99 -12.55 12.28
C GLN A 95 -7.82 -13.57 11.14
N PRO A 96 -8.88 -14.31 10.77
CA PRO A 96 -8.88 -15.18 9.60
C PRO A 96 -8.95 -14.35 8.30
N VAL A 97 -7.93 -13.53 8.04
CA VAL A 97 -7.91 -12.54 6.93
C VAL A 97 -8.12 -13.15 5.55
N SER A 98 -7.68 -14.40 5.34
CA SER A 98 -7.94 -15.14 4.11
C SER A 98 -9.42 -15.44 3.90
N ARG A 99 -10.17 -15.74 4.97
CA ARG A 99 -11.62 -15.93 4.90
C ARG A 99 -12.31 -14.60 4.64
N ILE A 100 -11.98 -13.55 5.41
CA ILE A 100 -12.58 -12.22 5.27
C ILE A 100 -12.43 -11.68 3.83
N LEU A 101 -11.22 -11.76 3.27
CA LEU A 101 -10.98 -11.35 1.88
C LEU A 101 -11.57 -12.34 0.87
N GLY A 102 -11.66 -13.63 1.21
CA GLY A 102 -12.38 -14.65 0.44
C GLY A 102 -13.85 -14.29 0.24
N ASP A 103 -14.55 -14.02 1.33
CA ASP A 103 -15.97 -13.68 1.34
C ASP A 103 -16.23 -12.37 0.56
N PHE A 104 -15.33 -11.38 0.66
CA PHE A 104 -15.37 -10.18 -0.17
C PHE A 104 -15.26 -10.50 -1.67
N TRP A 105 -14.24 -11.27 -2.07
CA TRP A 105 -14.01 -11.58 -3.48
C TRP A 105 -15.10 -12.48 -4.05
N GLU A 106 -15.71 -13.34 -3.24
CA GLU A 106 -16.89 -14.10 -3.63
C GLU A 106 -18.11 -13.19 -3.84
N ALA A 107 -18.38 -12.27 -2.91
CA ALA A 107 -19.47 -11.29 -3.06
C ALA A 107 -19.29 -10.43 -4.34
N MET A 108 -18.05 -10.01 -4.63
CA MET A 108 -17.70 -9.33 -5.87
C MET A 108 -18.02 -10.20 -7.10
N ARG A 109 -17.57 -11.46 -7.13
CA ARG A 109 -17.73 -12.35 -8.28
C ARG A 109 -19.13 -12.88 -8.52
N VAL A 110 -19.99 -12.87 -7.51
CA VAL A 110 -21.39 -13.28 -7.71
C VAL A 110 -22.17 -12.27 -8.54
N HIS A 111 -21.77 -11.00 -8.53
CA HIS A 111 -22.52 -9.94 -9.20
C HIS A 111 -21.76 -9.23 -10.32
N PHE A 112 -20.44 -9.36 -10.30
CA PHE A 112 -19.56 -8.73 -11.27
C PHE A 112 -18.51 -9.70 -11.78
N SER A 113 -18.05 -9.45 -13.00
CA SER A 113 -16.82 -9.99 -13.55
C SER A 113 -15.72 -8.91 -13.40
N PRO A 114 -14.78 -9.04 -12.44
CA PRO A 114 -13.66 -8.12 -12.35
C PRO A 114 -12.80 -8.17 -13.61
N GLN A 115 -12.51 -7.00 -14.18
CA GLN A 115 -11.76 -6.90 -15.43
C GLN A 115 -10.28 -6.72 -15.14
N ARG A 116 -9.44 -7.31 -15.98
CA ARG A 116 -8.02 -6.96 -16.02
C ARG A 116 -7.89 -5.60 -16.69
N ASP A 117 -7.57 -4.58 -15.91
CA ASP A 117 -7.41 -3.21 -16.37
C ASP A 117 -6.17 -2.56 -15.74
N ILE A 118 -5.28 -2.05 -16.60
CA ILE A 118 -4.00 -1.46 -16.19
C ILE A 118 -4.12 -0.17 -15.39
N SER A 119 -5.27 0.52 -15.45
CA SER A 119 -5.49 1.71 -14.63
C SER A 119 -5.84 1.36 -13.18
N CYS A 120 -6.24 0.12 -12.89
CA CYS A 120 -6.56 -0.32 -11.53
C CYS A 120 -5.29 -0.57 -10.71
N GLY A 121 -5.28 -0.06 -9.49
CA GLY A 121 -4.29 -0.32 -8.46
C GLY A 121 -4.87 -0.94 -7.20
N GLY A 122 -3.95 -1.28 -6.31
CA GLY A 122 -4.28 -1.67 -4.95
C GLY A 122 -3.39 -0.93 -3.97
N HIS A 123 -4.00 -0.40 -2.91
CA HIS A 123 -3.28 0.23 -1.81
C HIS A 123 -3.31 -0.67 -0.58
N VAL A 124 -2.20 -0.70 0.17
CA VAL A 124 -2.12 -1.39 1.45
C VAL A 124 -1.69 -0.40 2.51
N HIS A 125 -2.55 -0.20 3.50
CA HIS A 125 -2.29 0.64 4.66
C HIS A 125 -1.86 -0.24 5.82
N VAL A 126 -0.79 0.11 6.53
CA VAL A 126 -0.29 -0.69 7.65
C VAL A 126 -0.07 0.17 8.89
N THR A 127 -0.41 -0.37 10.05
CA THR A 127 -0.06 0.16 11.38
C THR A 127 0.42 -0.99 12.27
N PRO A 128 1.26 -0.72 13.28
CA PRO A 128 1.54 -1.73 14.29
C PRO A 128 0.30 -1.97 15.16
N VAL A 129 0.17 -3.17 15.73
CA VAL A 129 -0.78 -3.41 16.81
C VAL A 129 -0.18 -2.81 18.09
N SER A 130 -0.64 -1.60 18.44
CA SER A 130 -0.22 -0.87 19.63
C SER A 130 -1.42 -0.12 20.24
N SER A 131 -1.27 0.38 21.47
CA SER A 131 -2.34 1.14 22.14
C SER A 131 -2.85 2.33 21.33
N HIS A 132 -2.05 2.88 20.42
CA HIS A 132 -2.40 4.02 19.57
C HIS A 132 -2.51 3.65 18.09
N ASN A 133 -2.28 2.38 17.72
CA ASN A 133 -2.23 1.87 16.35
C ASN A 133 -1.40 2.75 15.41
N LYS A 134 -0.22 3.19 15.88
CA LYS A 134 0.69 4.10 15.19
C LYS A 134 2.13 3.65 15.35
N PHE A 135 2.92 3.84 14.29
CA PHE A 135 4.37 3.72 14.38
C PHE A 135 4.94 4.90 15.17
N SER A 136 5.95 4.63 16.00
CA SER A 136 6.75 5.72 16.58
C SER A 136 7.56 6.44 15.50
N LEU A 137 7.88 7.72 15.70
CA LEU A 137 8.77 8.46 14.79
C LEU A 137 10.08 7.72 14.50
N ARG A 138 10.66 7.06 15.51
CA ARG A 138 11.85 6.20 15.34
C ARG A 138 11.62 5.09 14.31
N SER A 139 10.48 4.42 14.37
CA SER A 139 10.12 3.35 13.43
C SER A 139 9.84 3.91 12.04
N LEU A 140 9.15 5.05 11.96
CA LEU A 140 8.86 5.74 10.70
C LEU A 140 10.15 6.15 9.98
N LYS A 141 11.15 6.67 10.69
CA LYS A 141 12.46 7.00 10.12
C LYS A 141 13.16 5.79 9.49
N LYS A 142 13.07 4.61 10.12
CA LYS A 142 13.60 3.36 9.55
C LYS A 142 12.88 2.95 8.26
N ILE A 143 11.54 2.98 8.28
CA ILE A 143 10.71 2.65 7.11
C ILE A 143 10.98 3.65 5.96
N ALA A 144 11.01 4.95 6.27
CA ALA A 144 11.31 6.01 5.32
C ALA A 144 12.68 5.81 4.66
N PHE A 145 13.72 5.59 5.45
CA PHE A 145 15.06 5.39 4.91
C PHE A 145 15.17 4.09 4.09
N ALA A 146 14.58 2.99 4.55
CA ALA A 146 14.55 1.74 3.79
C ALA A 146 13.83 1.90 2.45
N SER A 147 12.75 2.70 2.41
CA SER A 147 12.02 3.00 1.15
C SER A 147 12.89 3.75 0.15
N ALA A 148 13.76 4.66 0.62
CA ALA A 148 14.75 5.33 -0.21
C ALA A 148 15.86 4.38 -0.65
N VAL A 149 16.41 3.53 0.22
CA VAL A 149 17.52 2.61 -0.13
C VAL A 149 17.07 1.53 -1.12
N TYR A 150 15.94 0.86 -0.84
CA TYR A 150 15.45 -0.29 -1.62
C TYR A 150 14.53 0.10 -2.79
N GLU A 151 14.42 1.37 -3.12
CA GLU A 151 13.50 1.88 -4.15
C GLU A 151 13.62 1.13 -5.50
N GLU A 152 14.85 0.87 -5.96
CA GLU A 152 15.09 0.16 -7.22
C GLU A 152 14.77 -1.35 -7.12
N PHE A 153 14.92 -1.95 -5.94
CA PHE A 153 14.50 -3.33 -5.72
C PHE A 153 12.97 -3.45 -5.72
N VAL A 154 12.29 -2.52 -5.03
CA VAL A 154 10.83 -2.44 -5.06
C VAL A 154 10.35 -2.22 -6.50
N ALA A 155 10.98 -1.32 -7.25
CA ALA A 155 10.66 -1.10 -8.65
C ALA A 155 10.82 -2.37 -9.50
N ALA A 156 11.76 -3.27 -9.20
CA ALA A 156 11.89 -4.55 -9.92
C ALA A 156 10.75 -5.55 -9.60
N VAL A 157 10.08 -5.42 -8.45
CA VAL A 157 8.90 -6.23 -8.06
C VAL A 157 7.61 -5.70 -8.67
N LEU A 158 7.56 -4.41 -8.99
CA LEU A 158 6.37 -3.77 -9.54
C LEU A 158 6.18 -4.13 -11.03
N PRO A 159 4.93 -4.38 -11.47
CA PRO A 159 4.66 -4.47 -12.91
C PRO A 159 4.91 -3.13 -13.57
N ARG A 160 5.35 -3.16 -14.83
CA ARG A 160 5.79 -1.98 -15.59
C ARG A 160 4.80 -0.81 -15.51
N VAL A 161 3.51 -1.11 -15.69
CA VAL A 161 2.43 -0.10 -15.66
C VAL A 161 2.33 0.65 -14.32
N ARG A 162 2.71 0.03 -13.20
CA ARG A 162 2.75 0.69 -11.88
C ARG A 162 4.03 1.50 -11.66
N ARG A 163 5.15 1.09 -12.26
CA ARG A 163 6.43 1.83 -12.17
C ARG A 163 6.34 3.21 -12.83
N GLU A 164 5.58 3.30 -13.91
CA GLU A 164 5.43 4.49 -14.74
C GLU A 164 4.17 5.31 -14.36
N ASN A 165 3.35 4.83 -13.41
CA ASN A 165 2.10 5.47 -13.05
C ASN A 165 2.32 6.73 -12.19
N GLN A 166 1.72 7.84 -12.62
CA GLN A 166 1.84 9.13 -11.94
C GLN A 166 1.27 9.14 -10.51
N TYR A 167 0.35 8.23 -10.16
CA TYR A 167 -0.31 8.19 -8.85
C TYR A 167 0.46 7.41 -7.80
N CYS A 168 1.53 6.68 -8.17
CA CYS A 168 2.38 5.90 -7.26
C CYS A 168 3.87 6.00 -7.62
N ARG A 169 4.35 7.21 -7.91
CA ARG A 169 5.75 7.44 -8.32
C ARG A 169 6.74 7.06 -7.23
N PRO A 170 7.97 6.66 -7.58
CA PRO A 170 9.05 6.48 -6.60
C PRO A 170 9.21 7.75 -5.73
N ASN A 171 9.42 7.60 -4.41
CA ASN A 171 9.52 8.72 -3.48
C ASN A 171 10.66 9.70 -3.84
N SER A 172 11.76 9.20 -4.42
CA SER A 172 12.86 10.02 -4.94
C SER A 172 12.46 10.97 -6.07
N GLN A 173 11.32 10.74 -6.71
CA GLN A 173 10.78 11.57 -7.79
C GLN A 173 9.68 12.53 -7.31
N SER A 174 9.43 12.62 -6.01
CA SER A 174 8.42 13.51 -5.45
C SER A 174 8.94 14.95 -5.44
N THR A 175 8.59 15.74 -6.47
CA THR A 175 8.95 17.16 -6.56
C THR A 175 8.48 17.94 -5.31
N GLY A 176 9.35 18.82 -4.81
CA GLY A 176 9.10 19.59 -3.58
C GLY A 176 9.30 18.79 -2.30
N SER A 177 9.96 17.62 -2.36
CA SER A 177 10.41 16.87 -1.19
C SER A 177 11.91 17.01 -0.98
N GLY A 178 12.33 17.03 0.28
CA GLY A 178 13.76 17.09 0.62
C GLY A 178 14.56 15.87 0.14
N LEU A 179 13.92 14.70 0.06
CA LEU A 179 14.53 13.50 -0.53
C LEU A 179 14.86 13.72 -2.02
N HIS A 180 13.88 14.21 -2.79
CA HIS A 180 14.06 14.50 -4.21
C HIS A 180 15.16 15.56 -4.42
N GLU A 181 15.12 16.66 -3.67
CA GLU A 181 16.12 17.73 -3.75
C GLU A 181 17.54 17.22 -3.46
N THR A 182 17.70 16.40 -2.42
CA THR A 182 19.00 15.82 -2.05
C THR A 182 19.53 14.90 -3.14
N LEU A 183 18.68 14.03 -3.69
CA LEU A 183 19.08 13.09 -4.73
C LEU A 183 19.34 13.78 -6.07
N MET A 184 18.60 14.84 -6.40
CA MET A 184 18.84 15.66 -7.58
C MET A 184 20.18 16.41 -7.49
N ALA A 185 20.51 16.96 -6.32
CA ALA A 185 21.73 17.75 -6.14
C ALA A 185 23.01 16.90 -6.15
N TYR A 186 22.96 15.67 -5.62
CA TYR A 186 24.17 14.87 -5.37
C TYR A 186 24.18 13.53 -6.12
N GLY A 187 23.14 13.21 -6.89
CA GLY A 187 22.97 11.90 -7.51
C GLY A 187 22.75 10.78 -6.49
N ARG A 188 22.47 9.57 -6.99
CA ARG A 188 22.20 8.39 -6.15
C ARG A 188 23.47 7.60 -5.88
N SER A 189 24.02 7.75 -4.68
CA SER A 189 25.23 7.04 -4.23
C SER A 189 25.11 6.63 -2.75
N LYS A 190 26.01 5.78 -2.26
CA LYS A 190 26.10 5.47 -0.82
C LYS A 190 26.28 6.74 0.01
N ASN A 191 27.16 7.65 -0.40
CA ASN A 191 27.44 8.88 0.34
C ASN A 191 26.21 9.80 0.38
N THR A 192 25.48 9.92 -0.73
CA THR A 192 24.23 10.67 -0.76
C THR A 192 23.17 10.03 0.14
N LEU A 193 23.07 8.70 0.15
CA LEU A 193 22.15 8.00 1.06
C LEU A 193 22.54 8.19 2.54
N MET A 194 23.82 8.31 2.87
CA MET A 194 24.23 8.67 4.24
C MET A 194 23.78 10.09 4.61
N LYS A 195 23.77 11.02 3.65
CA LYS A 195 23.21 12.37 3.84
C LYS A 195 21.69 12.32 4.03
N VAL A 196 20.98 11.55 3.21
CA VAL A 196 19.54 11.28 3.38
C VAL A 196 19.25 10.67 4.77
N ALA A 197 20.10 9.76 5.25
CA ALA A 197 19.96 9.19 6.59
C ALA A 197 20.10 10.26 7.67
N ALA A 198 21.09 11.16 7.55
CA ALA A 198 21.28 12.28 8.49
C ALA A 198 20.09 13.24 8.48
N ASP A 199 19.56 13.57 7.30
CA ASP A 199 18.39 14.43 7.17
C ASP A 199 17.15 13.79 7.78
N ILE A 200 16.89 12.51 7.52
CA ILE A 200 15.77 11.78 8.15
C ILE A 200 15.95 11.73 9.67
N LYS A 201 17.18 11.54 10.17
CA LYS A 201 17.47 11.56 11.62
C LYS A 201 17.17 12.91 12.25
N SER A 202 17.42 14.02 11.55
CA SER A 202 17.21 15.37 12.09
C SER A 202 15.74 15.78 12.20
N LYS A 203 14.81 15.10 11.52
CA LYS A 203 13.36 15.39 11.61
C LYS A 203 12.82 15.11 13.00
N THR A 204 12.21 16.09 13.65
CA THR A 204 11.74 16.00 15.04
C THR A 204 10.25 15.65 15.15
N SER A 205 9.50 15.72 14.06
CA SER A 205 8.08 15.36 14.01
C SER A 205 7.74 14.44 12.84
N GLU A 206 6.60 13.74 12.92
CA GLU A 206 6.05 12.94 11.82
C GLU A 206 5.70 13.80 10.59
N ARG A 207 5.29 15.06 10.81
CA ARG A 207 4.98 16.02 9.75
C ARG A 207 6.22 16.37 8.94
N ASP A 208 7.32 16.70 9.62
CA ASP A 208 8.58 17.05 8.96
C ASP A 208 9.17 15.85 8.20
N LEU A 209 9.02 14.65 8.76
CA LEU A 209 9.41 13.41 8.08
C LEU A 209 8.58 13.21 6.80
N CYS A 210 7.26 13.41 6.86
CA CYS A 210 6.41 13.31 5.68
C CYS A 210 6.83 14.31 4.60
N TYR A 211 6.98 15.60 4.91
CA TYR A 211 7.38 16.59 3.90
C TYR A 211 8.78 16.35 3.34
N TYR A 212 9.69 15.78 4.13
CA TYR A 212 10.97 15.35 3.60
C TYR A 212 10.84 14.21 2.58
N MET A 213 9.96 13.23 2.84
CA MET A 213 9.80 12.05 2.00
C MET A 213 8.90 12.25 0.77
N GLN A 214 8.04 13.28 0.77
CA GLN A 214 7.11 13.55 -0.32
C GLN A 214 6.61 15.00 -0.33
N GLY A 215 6.45 15.56 -1.52
CA GLY A 215 5.80 16.87 -1.73
C GLY A 215 4.28 16.77 -1.94
N ASN A 216 3.78 15.60 -2.33
CA ASN A 216 2.35 15.34 -2.50
C ASN A 216 2.00 13.85 -2.23
N ARG A 217 0.72 13.46 -2.34
CA ARG A 217 0.26 12.09 -2.04
C ARG A 217 0.57 11.05 -3.13
N TYR A 218 1.01 11.46 -4.31
CA TYR A 218 1.18 10.60 -5.49
C TYR A 218 2.54 9.89 -5.52
N VAL A 219 2.89 9.30 -4.38
CA VAL A 219 4.14 8.55 -4.16
C VAL A 219 3.86 7.09 -3.83
N LEU A 220 4.85 6.24 -4.05
CA LEU A 220 4.78 4.79 -3.86
C LEU A 220 4.60 4.42 -2.38
N TRP A 221 5.41 5.01 -1.50
CA TRP A 221 5.25 4.94 -0.06
C TRP A 221 4.72 6.27 0.45
N ASN A 222 3.43 6.31 0.75
CA ASN A 222 2.73 7.49 1.21
C ASN A 222 2.69 7.53 2.75
N PHE A 223 3.30 8.58 3.29
CA PHE A 223 3.38 8.93 4.70
C PHE A 223 2.35 9.98 5.11
N ALA A 224 1.49 10.49 4.22
CA ALA A 224 0.52 11.54 4.57
C ALA A 224 -0.49 11.14 5.67
N ASN A 225 -0.60 9.84 5.97
CA ASN A 225 -1.55 9.30 6.94
C ASN A 225 -0.98 9.16 8.37
N ILE A 226 0.31 9.44 8.59
CA ILE A 226 0.99 9.23 9.88
C ILE A 226 0.78 10.38 10.89
N PHE A 227 0.28 11.53 10.45
CA PHE A 227 -0.02 12.69 11.29
C PHE A 227 -1.43 13.25 11.00
N PRO A 228 -2.01 14.05 11.91
CA PRO A 228 -3.31 14.69 11.72
C PRO A 228 -3.39 15.52 10.44
N ASN A 229 -4.44 15.28 9.65
CA ASN A 229 -4.72 16.13 8.49
C ASN A 229 -4.98 17.57 8.97
N PRO A 230 -4.32 18.59 8.40
CA PRO A 230 -4.47 19.98 8.86
C PRO A 230 -5.91 20.52 8.78
N LYS A 231 -6.72 20.02 7.84
CA LYS A 231 -8.11 20.48 7.64
C LYS A 231 -9.10 19.76 8.55
N THR A 232 -8.89 18.48 8.84
CA THR A 232 -9.88 17.65 9.55
C THR A 232 -9.45 17.21 10.94
N GLY A 233 -8.18 17.38 11.30
CA GLY A 233 -7.59 16.85 12.53
C GLY A 233 -7.53 15.31 12.62
N LYS A 234 -8.09 14.58 11.65
CA LYS A 234 -8.14 13.11 11.65
C LYS A 234 -6.82 12.51 11.16
N CYS A 235 -6.42 11.36 11.71
CA CYS A 235 -5.21 10.62 11.37
C CYS A 235 -5.48 9.11 11.49
N THR A 236 -5.22 8.34 10.43
CA THR A 236 -5.31 6.86 10.49
C THR A 236 -4.05 6.22 11.06
N GLY A 237 -2.92 6.94 11.07
CA GLY A 237 -1.64 6.47 11.59
C GLY A 237 -0.87 5.55 10.65
N THR A 238 -1.37 5.35 9.43
CA THR A 238 -0.90 4.32 8.51
C THR A 238 0.32 4.75 7.71
N VAL A 239 1.19 3.80 7.39
CA VAL A 239 2.08 3.89 6.22
C VAL A 239 1.35 3.20 5.07
N GLU A 240 1.21 3.88 3.95
CA GLU A 240 0.46 3.41 2.79
C GLU A 240 1.41 3.04 1.65
N PHE A 241 1.29 1.82 1.14
CA PHE A 241 1.94 1.40 -0.09
C PHE A 241 0.94 1.46 -1.24
N ARG A 242 1.26 2.21 -2.30
CA ARG A 242 0.38 2.46 -3.45
C ARG A 242 0.80 1.70 -4.70
N GLY A 243 1.76 0.77 -4.58
CA GLY A 243 2.35 0.06 -5.70
C GLY A 243 1.65 -1.22 -6.10
N GLY A 244 0.64 -1.67 -5.33
CA GLY A 244 -0.13 -2.86 -5.66
C GLY A 244 -0.67 -2.76 -7.08
N ASN A 245 -0.58 -3.86 -7.82
CA ASN A 245 -1.27 -3.95 -9.10
C ASN A 245 -2.78 -4.02 -8.87
N GLN A 246 -3.54 -4.28 -9.93
CA GLN A 246 -4.94 -4.62 -9.80
C GLN A 246 -5.16 -5.84 -8.90
N PHE A 247 -5.86 -5.64 -7.79
CA PHE A 247 -6.28 -6.76 -6.96
C PHE A 247 -7.45 -7.44 -7.66
N LEU A 248 -7.31 -8.72 -8.01
CA LEU A 248 -8.34 -9.49 -8.73
C LEU A 248 -8.78 -10.74 -7.99
N SER A 249 -8.17 -11.06 -6.86
CA SER A 249 -8.44 -12.26 -6.06
C SER A 249 -7.90 -12.14 -4.65
N THR A 250 -8.39 -12.99 -3.75
CA THR A 250 -7.92 -13.10 -2.36
C THR A 250 -6.42 -13.33 -2.29
N ASN A 251 -5.89 -14.24 -3.11
CA ASN A 251 -4.47 -14.55 -3.14
C ASN A 251 -3.64 -13.37 -3.65
N GLY A 252 -4.13 -12.65 -4.67
CA GLY A 252 -3.47 -11.44 -5.18
C GLY A 252 -3.42 -10.33 -4.15
N THR A 253 -4.56 -10.00 -3.54
CA THR A 253 -4.64 -9.02 -2.45
C THR A 253 -3.69 -9.39 -1.31
N LEU A 254 -3.71 -10.65 -0.86
CA LEU A 254 -2.85 -11.09 0.24
C LEU A 254 -1.37 -11.16 -0.12
N ALA A 255 -1.00 -11.38 -1.38
CA ALA A 255 0.40 -11.32 -1.82
C ALA A 255 0.96 -9.91 -1.62
N TRP A 256 0.22 -8.87 -2.01
CA TRP A 256 0.64 -7.48 -1.80
C TRP A 256 0.60 -7.07 -0.32
N VAL A 257 -0.39 -7.52 0.45
CA VAL A 257 -0.40 -7.31 1.91
C VAL A 257 0.84 -7.95 2.56
N ALA A 258 1.17 -9.19 2.17
CA ALA A 258 2.34 -9.91 2.67
C ALA A 258 3.64 -9.19 2.30
N PHE A 259 3.73 -8.66 1.07
CA PHE A 259 4.89 -7.91 0.60
C PHE A 259 5.11 -6.66 1.44
N VAL A 260 4.06 -5.86 1.64
CA VAL A 260 4.15 -4.59 2.36
C VAL A 260 4.50 -4.82 3.84
N MET A 261 3.88 -5.81 4.48
CA MET A 261 4.25 -6.17 5.86
C MET A 261 5.65 -6.75 5.97
N GLY A 262 6.07 -7.57 5.00
CA GLY A 262 7.43 -8.11 4.93
C GLY A 262 8.46 -6.99 4.78
N PHE A 263 8.20 -6.02 3.91
CA PHE A 263 9.03 -4.84 3.72
C PHE A 263 9.16 -4.00 4.99
N ILE A 264 8.04 -3.66 5.62
CA ILE A 264 8.04 -2.87 6.86
C ILE A 264 8.80 -3.62 7.96
N THR A 265 8.54 -4.91 8.13
CA THR A 265 9.23 -5.73 9.14
C THR A 265 10.73 -5.74 8.88
N LEU A 266 11.15 -5.94 7.64
CA LEU A 266 12.56 -5.93 7.25
C LEU A 266 13.21 -4.57 7.51
N ALA A 267 12.54 -3.47 7.14
CA ALA A 267 13.03 -2.11 7.37
C ALA A 267 13.27 -1.82 8.87
N LEU A 268 12.38 -2.32 9.74
CA LEU A 268 12.51 -2.15 11.18
C LEU A 268 13.66 -2.97 11.77
N GLU A 269 13.84 -4.21 11.28
CA GLU A 269 14.87 -5.16 11.70
C GLU A 269 16.27 -4.73 11.27
N GLU A 270 16.46 -4.32 10.02
CA GLU A 270 17.78 -3.98 9.47
C GLU A 270 18.31 -2.66 9.98
N ASP A 271 17.40 -1.72 10.31
CA ASP A 271 17.76 -0.41 10.84
C ASP A 271 18.80 0.31 9.94
N LEU A 272 18.59 0.23 8.62
CA LEU A 272 19.55 0.71 7.61
C LEU A 272 19.98 2.16 7.84
N ILE A 273 19.12 2.98 8.45
CA ILE A 273 19.43 4.38 8.76
C ILE A 273 20.64 4.51 9.70
N ASN A 274 20.95 3.46 10.48
CA ASN A 274 22.11 3.37 11.36
C ASN A 274 23.17 2.37 10.86
N THR A 275 22.82 1.44 9.99
CA THR A 275 23.66 0.27 9.66
C THR A 275 24.05 0.17 8.18
N LEU A 276 23.68 1.14 7.32
CA LEU A 276 23.96 1.07 5.89
C LEU A 276 25.47 0.96 5.59
N THR A 277 25.92 -0.22 5.20
CA THR A 277 27.31 -0.49 4.80
C THR A 277 27.50 -0.49 3.29
N THR A 278 26.50 -0.94 2.53
CA THR A 278 26.55 -1.08 1.08
C THR A 278 25.28 -0.58 0.43
N PHE A 279 25.42 0.04 -0.75
CA PHE A 279 24.31 0.40 -1.63
C PHE A 279 24.56 -0.25 -3.00
N THR A 280 23.51 -0.79 -3.61
CA THR A 280 23.55 -1.45 -4.92
C THR A 280 22.52 -0.79 -5.80
N SER A 281 22.97 -0.22 -6.92
CA SER A 281 22.08 0.37 -7.93
C SER A 281 21.79 -0.63 -9.06
N SER A 282 20.80 -0.34 -9.89
CA SER A 282 20.39 -1.11 -11.06
C SER A 282 21.49 -1.29 -12.11
N HIS A 283 22.54 -0.47 -12.05
CA HIS A 283 23.71 -0.53 -12.92
C HIS A 283 24.85 -1.36 -12.33
N ASP A 284 24.75 -1.79 -11.06
CA ASP A 284 25.74 -2.65 -10.41
C ASP A 284 25.64 -4.09 -10.99
N PRO A 285 26.76 -4.71 -11.41
CA PRO A 285 26.76 -6.10 -11.88
C PRO A 285 26.18 -7.11 -10.86
N LYS A 286 26.18 -6.77 -9.57
CA LYS A 286 25.63 -7.60 -8.49
C LYS A 286 24.16 -7.33 -8.21
N PHE A 287 23.51 -6.43 -8.95
CA PHE A 287 22.12 -6.02 -8.70
C PHE A 287 21.17 -7.20 -8.59
N GLN A 288 21.21 -8.13 -9.57
CA GLN A 288 20.29 -9.27 -9.59
C GLN A 288 20.49 -10.19 -8.38
N ALA A 289 21.74 -10.56 -8.07
CA ALA A 289 22.04 -11.40 -6.89
C ALA A 289 21.61 -10.72 -5.58
N ARG A 290 21.74 -9.39 -5.48
CA ARG A 290 21.30 -8.63 -4.30
C ARG A 290 19.78 -8.51 -4.22
N LEU A 291 19.08 -8.36 -5.35
CA LEU A 291 17.64 -8.33 -5.45
C LEU A 291 17.02 -9.67 -5.02
N GLU A 292 17.55 -10.79 -5.51
CA GLU A 292 17.12 -12.14 -5.09
C GLU A 292 17.35 -12.38 -3.59
N SER A 293 18.52 -11.99 -3.08
CA SER A 293 18.84 -12.06 -1.65
C SER A 293 17.90 -11.19 -0.81
N TRP A 294 17.58 -9.98 -1.28
CA TRP A 294 16.60 -9.10 -0.65
C TRP A 294 15.19 -9.72 -0.67
N TRP A 295 14.76 -10.31 -1.77
CA TRP A 295 13.47 -10.97 -1.87
C TRP A 295 13.32 -12.13 -0.88
N LYS A 296 14.37 -12.96 -0.72
CA LYS A 296 14.41 -14.02 0.30
C LYS A 296 14.23 -13.45 1.72
N ARG A 297 14.87 -12.30 2.02
CA ARG A 297 14.69 -11.59 3.30
C ARG A 297 13.28 -11.03 3.48
N ILE A 298 12.66 -10.47 2.44
CA ILE A 298 11.25 -10.03 2.47
C ILE A 298 10.32 -11.20 2.82
N ARG A 299 10.50 -12.35 2.16
CA ARG A 299 9.70 -13.55 2.44
C ARG A 299 9.90 -14.07 3.86
N GLN A 300 11.14 -14.04 4.36
CA GLN A 300 11.45 -14.40 5.73
C GLN A 300 10.81 -13.43 6.73
N ALA A 301 10.87 -12.12 6.48
CA ALA A 301 10.26 -11.09 7.32
C ALA A 301 8.72 -11.23 7.35
N ALA A 302 8.09 -11.56 6.22
CA ALA A 302 6.65 -11.81 6.12
C ALA A 302 6.17 -13.03 6.92
N LYS A 303 7.06 -13.94 7.36
CA LYS A 303 6.72 -15.03 8.28
C LYS A 303 6.26 -14.51 9.64
N ALA A 304 6.73 -13.34 10.07
CA ALA A 304 6.30 -12.73 11.33
C ALA A 304 4.79 -12.52 11.39
N SER A 305 4.19 -12.11 10.26
CA SER A 305 2.75 -11.90 10.09
C SER A 305 1.99 -13.15 9.66
N LYS A 306 2.63 -14.32 9.52
CA LYS A 306 2.06 -15.57 8.96
C LYS A 306 1.49 -15.44 7.54
N LEU A 307 1.97 -14.45 6.77
CA LEU A 307 1.50 -14.19 5.40
C LEU A 307 2.51 -14.59 4.31
N SER A 308 3.71 -15.06 4.68
CA SER A 308 4.76 -15.43 3.72
C SER A 308 4.33 -16.46 2.67
N ARG A 309 3.34 -17.32 2.97
CA ARG A 309 2.78 -18.31 2.04
C ARG A 309 2.10 -17.71 0.82
N PHE A 310 1.69 -16.44 0.89
CA PHE A 310 1.09 -15.72 -0.24
C PHE A 310 2.14 -15.08 -1.16
N LEU A 311 3.40 -15.00 -0.70
CA LEU A 311 4.48 -14.50 -1.53
C LEU A 311 5.01 -15.62 -2.45
N PRO A 312 5.16 -15.36 -3.75
CA PRO A 312 5.78 -16.30 -4.66
C PRO A 312 7.25 -16.56 -4.29
N GLU A 313 7.80 -17.68 -4.77
CA GLU A 313 9.22 -17.99 -4.62
C GLU A 313 10.09 -16.89 -5.23
N GLU A 314 9.76 -16.50 -6.46
CA GLU A 314 10.46 -15.48 -7.24
C GLU A 314 9.70 -14.14 -7.26
N TYR A 315 10.44 -13.03 -7.15
CA TYR A 315 9.85 -11.68 -7.08
C TYR A 315 9.10 -11.30 -8.36
N ILE A 316 9.54 -11.76 -9.53
CA ILE A 316 8.93 -11.44 -10.84
C ILE A 316 7.47 -11.88 -10.89
N ALA A 317 7.11 -12.96 -10.20
CA ALA A 317 5.74 -13.43 -10.17
C ALA A 317 4.78 -12.45 -9.49
N MET A 318 5.26 -11.50 -8.68
CA MET A 318 4.42 -10.43 -8.12
C MET A 318 3.77 -9.56 -9.20
N ASN A 319 4.35 -9.47 -10.40
CA ASN A 319 3.78 -8.71 -11.51
C ASN A 319 2.36 -9.15 -11.89
N THR A 320 2.02 -10.42 -11.64
CA THR A 320 0.74 -11.02 -11.99
C THR A 320 -0.11 -11.41 -10.78
N ARG A 321 0.39 -11.20 -9.55
CA ARG A 321 -0.34 -11.47 -8.31
C ARG A 321 -1.37 -10.41 -8.03
#